data_AF-A0A8H5YL63-F1
#
_entry.id   AF-A0A8H5YL63-F1
#
_cell.length_a   1.000
_cell.length_b   1.000
_cell.length_c   1.000
_cell.angle_alpha   90.00
_cell.angle_beta   90.00
_cell.angle_gamma   90.00
#
_symmetry.space_group_name_H-M   'P 1'
#
loop_
_entity.id
_entity.type
_entity.pdbx_description
1 polymer ?
#
loop_
_entity_poly.entity_id
_entity_poly.type
_entity_poly.pdbx_seq_one_letter_code
_entity_poly.pdbx_strand_id
1 'polypeptide(L)'
;MKVPLIVGLIFLSIVLFFGGGPDRDALYFRYWKDPGSVNTHIVEGDAGRLVALLQSSVLASFAFVLAPEQLIVTAGEMQSPRYNLPRAASRYIWRLIVLFMPSVLGIGVVCASNDPQLTAPGTARSPFIIAIKNAGIPVLDSIVNTLILLSAITAANAFLYSASRNLYSLAKAGNAPAIFKRCNRYGLPYHAVLITASLGCLAYLSL
;
A
#
# COMPACT_ATOMS: atom_id res chain seq x y z
N MET A 1 -6.61 -11.24 -4.73
CA MET A 1 -5.49 -10.68 -5.50
C MET A 1 -4.37 -10.10 -4.64
N LYS A 2 -4.65 -9.22 -3.66
CA LYS A 2 -3.59 -8.53 -2.90
C LYS A 2 -2.68 -9.46 -2.08
N VAL A 3 -3.26 -10.44 -1.38
CA VAL A 3 -2.50 -11.41 -0.56
C VAL A 3 -1.56 -12.28 -1.39
N PRO A 4 -2.01 -12.97 -2.47
CA PRO A 4 -1.11 -13.80 -3.25
C PRO A 4 0.00 -13.00 -3.93
N LEU A 5 -0.24 -11.73 -4.30
CA LEU A 5 0.82 -10.85 -4.79
C LEU A 5 1.89 -10.58 -3.72
N ILE A 6 1.49 -10.20 -2.51
CA ILE A 6 2.44 -9.96 -1.40
C ILE A 6 3.22 -11.22 -1.07
N VAL A 7 2.54 -12.37 -0.99
CA VAL A 7 3.18 -13.67 -0.74
C VAL A 7 4.17 -14.00 -1.87
N GLY A 8 3.79 -13.80 -3.13
CA GLY A 8 4.68 -13.99 -4.28
C GLY A 8 5.91 -13.09 -4.24
N LEU A 9 5.76 -11.83 -3.83
CA LEU A 9 6.87 -10.89 -3.65
C LEU A 9 7.80 -11.28 -2.48
N ILE A 10 7.24 -11.80 -1.39
CA ILE A 10 8.04 -12.35 -0.27
C ILE A 10 8.85 -13.56 -0.75
N PHE A 11 8.22 -14.50 -1.47
CA PHE A 11 8.92 -15.65 -2.05
C PHE A 11 10.02 -15.23 -3.01
N LEU A 12 9.73 -14.28 -3.89
CA LEU A 12 10.71 -13.73 -4.82
C LEU A 12 11.90 -13.09 -4.08
N SER A 13 11.63 -12.35 -3.00
CA SER A 13 12.67 -11.77 -2.17
C SER A 13 13.56 -12.83 -1.51
N ILE A 14 12.98 -13.93 -1.03
CA ILE A 14 13.73 -15.07 -0.49
C ILE A 14 14.57 -15.76 -1.59
N VAL A 15 14.03 -15.92 -2.80
CA VAL A 15 14.78 -16.50 -3.93
C VAL A 15 15.97 -15.62 -4.31
N LEU A 16 15.79 -14.30 -4.36
CA LEU A 16 16.88 -13.35 -4.62
C LEU A 16 17.88 -13.29 -3.46
N PHE A 17 17.43 -13.48 -2.21
CA PHE A 17 18.30 -13.60 -1.02
C PHE A 17 19.32 -14.73 -1.18
N PHE A 18 18.88 -15.90 -1.66
CA PHE A 18 19.74 -17.06 -1.90
C PHE A 18 20.49 -17.03 -3.24
N GLY A 19 20.43 -15.93 -3.99
CA GLY A 19 21.15 -15.79 -5.27
C GLY A 19 20.50 -16.49 -6.45
N GLY A 20 19.18 -16.71 -6.41
CA GLY A 20 18.42 -17.30 -7.52
C GLY A 20 18.26 -16.42 -8.77
N GLY A 21 19.01 -15.32 -8.87
CA GLY A 21 19.05 -14.45 -10.04
C GLY A 21 20.00 -14.98 -11.14
N PRO A 22 19.80 -14.57 -12.41
CA PRO A 22 20.70 -14.84 -13.54
C PRO A 22 22.18 -14.54 -13.26
N ASP A 23 22.48 -13.52 -12.46
CA ASP A 23 23.84 -13.13 -12.09
C ASP A 23 24.49 -14.03 -11.02
N ARG A 24 23.75 -14.99 -10.43
CA ARG A 24 24.18 -15.89 -9.33
C ARG A 24 24.83 -15.17 -8.14
N ASP A 25 24.63 -13.86 -7.98
CA ASP A 25 25.14 -13.11 -6.84
C ASP A 25 24.11 -13.18 -5.71
N ALA A 26 24.49 -13.82 -4.59
CA ALA A 26 23.64 -13.94 -3.43
C ALA A 26 23.65 -12.63 -2.64
N LEU A 27 22.51 -11.94 -2.64
CA LEU A 27 22.39 -10.58 -2.11
C LEU A 27 22.44 -10.50 -0.57
N TYR A 28 22.32 -11.65 0.13
CA TYR A 28 22.46 -11.82 1.59
C TYR A 28 22.07 -10.58 2.42
N PHE A 29 23.06 -9.85 2.95
CA PHE A 29 22.89 -8.59 3.69
C PHE A 29 23.80 -7.50 3.12
N ARG A 30 24.15 -7.60 1.83
CA ARG A 30 25.13 -6.69 1.21
C ARG A 30 24.68 -5.24 1.33
N TYR A 31 23.40 -4.97 1.07
CA TYR A 31 22.82 -3.63 1.20
C TYR A 31 22.62 -3.13 2.63
N TRP A 32 22.62 -4.02 3.63
CA TRP A 32 22.63 -3.62 5.04
C TRP A 32 24.01 -3.18 5.52
N LYS A 33 25.09 -3.67 4.86
CA LYS A 33 26.47 -3.30 5.16
C LYS A 33 26.97 -2.12 4.32
N ASP A 34 26.68 -2.11 3.01
CA ASP A 34 27.03 -1.04 2.07
C ASP A 34 25.87 -0.87 1.07
N PRO A 35 25.12 0.26 1.04
CA PRO A 35 25.43 1.61 1.54
C PRO A 35 24.87 1.95 2.95
N GLY A 36 24.28 0.97 3.64
CA GLY A 36 23.78 1.11 5.01
C GLY A 36 22.25 1.07 5.12
N SER A 37 21.77 0.64 6.29
CA SER A 37 20.35 0.43 6.62
C SER A 37 19.51 1.72 6.67
N VAL A 38 20.15 2.88 6.94
CA VAL A 38 19.49 4.18 7.03
C VAL A 38 20.26 5.22 6.23
N ASN A 39 19.68 5.66 5.13
CA ASN A 39 20.18 6.81 4.38
C ASN A 39 19.77 8.11 5.06
N THR A 40 20.65 9.09 4.99
CA THR A 40 20.40 10.47 5.45
C THR A 40 19.36 11.12 4.54
N HIS A 41 18.27 11.63 5.12
CA HIS A 41 17.28 12.39 4.39
C HIS A 41 17.47 13.88 4.69
N ILE A 42 17.61 14.71 3.65
CA ILE A 42 17.70 16.19 3.67
C ILE A 42 19.01 16.78 4.26
N VAL A 43 19.63 16.16 5.27
CA VAL A 43 20.87 16.66 5.91
C VAL A 43 21.86 15.51 6.08
N GLU A 44 23.16 15.73 5.86
CA GLU A 44 24.20 14.71 6.11
C GLU A 44 24.49 14.56 7.63
N GLY A 45 24.73 13.33 8.10
CA GLY A 45 25.06 13.01 9.50
C GLY A 45 23.94 12.34 10.31
N ASP A 46 24.18 12.12 11.61
CA ASP A 46 23.25 11.40 12.50
C ASP A 46 21.90 12.11 12.65
N ALA A 47 21.88 13.44 12.54
CA ALA A 47 20.66 14.23 12.51
C ALA A 47 19.78 13.89 11.28
N GLY A 48 20.40 13.68 10.11
CA GLY A 48 19.69 13.28 8.88
C GLY A 48 19.12 11.87 8.94
N ARG A 49 19.76 10.96 9.67
CA ARG A 49 19.24 9.62 9.93
C ARG A 49 18.03 9.66 10.86
N LEU A 50 18.04 10.54 11.86
CA LEU A 50 16.89 10.76 12.73
C LEU A 50 15.72 11.38 11.97
N VAL A 51 15.97 12.36 11.08
CA VAL A 51 14.93 12.92 10.20
C VAL A 51 14.35 11.85 9.27
N ALA A 52 15.19 10.99 8.69
CA ALA A 52 14.73 9.87 7.86
C ALA A 52 13.85 8.87 8.65
N LEU A 53 14.22 8.57 9.91
CA LEU A 53 13.44 7.71 10.79
C LEU A 53 12.09 8.34 11.15
N LEU A 54 12.08 9.63 11.48
CA LEU A 54 10.84 10.36 11.76
C LEU A 54 9.93 10.37 10.53
N GLN A 55 10.45 10.72 9.36
CA GLN A 55 9.66 10.75 8.13
C GLN A 55 9.13 9.37 7.73
N SER A 56 9.96 8.33 7.81
CA SER A 56 9.52 6.96 7.51
C SER A 56 8.45 6.49 8.50
N SER A 57 8.56 6.83 9.79
CA SER A 57 7.52 6.51 10.78
C SER A 57 6.19 7.24 10.51
N VAL A 58 6.24 8.49 10.04
CA VAL A 58 5.04 9.25 9.66
C VAL A 58 4.37 8.62 8.44
N LEU A 59 5.12 8.35 7.37
CA LEU A 59 4.62 7.70 6.16
C LEU A 59 4.05 6.30 6.45
N ALA A 60 4.72 5.53 7.31
CA ALA A 60 4.23 4.23 7.76
C ALA A 60 2.90 4.37 8.52
N SER A 61 2.80 5.33 9.42
CA SER A 61 1.58 5.59 10.18
C SER A 61 0.39 5.88 9.27
N PHE A 62 0.57 6.72 8.24
CA PHE A 62 -0.48 7.00 7.25
C PHE A 62 -1.01 5.74 6.55
N ALA A 63 -0.13 4.78 6.21
CA ALA A 63 -0.54 3.53 5.56
C ALA A 63 -1.41 2.64 6.45
N PHE A 64 -1.26 2.71 7.78
CA PHE A 64 -2.00 1.88 8.75
C PHE A 64 -3.23 2.56 9.36
N VAL A 65 -3.39 3.88 9.24
CA VAL A 65 -4.55 4.59 9.83
C VAL A 65 -5.88 4.25 9.14
N LEU A 66 -5.90 4.11 7.80
CA LEU A 66 -7.14 3.82 7.07
C LEU A 66 -7.61 2.35 7.16
N ALA A 67 -6.73 1.47 7.62
CA ALA A 67 -6.96 0.04 7.70
C ALA A 67 -8.13 -0.38 8.63
N PRO A 68 -8.20 0.07 9.89
CA PRO A 68 -9.29 -0.27 10.79
C PRO A 68 -10.64 0.37 10.39
N GLU A 69 -10.64 1.52 9.72
CA GLU A 69 -11.87 2.18 9.26
C GLU A 69 -12.66 1.27 8.31
N GLN A 70 -12.00 0.62 7.36
CA GLN A 70 -12.65 -0.32 6.45
C GLN A 70 -13.28 -1.51 7.17
N LEU A 71 -12.66 -1.97 8.27
CA LEU A 71 -13.19 -3.06 9.10
C LEU A 71 -14.48 -2.63 9.83
N ILE A 72 -14.56 -1.38 10.27
CA ILE A 72 -15.75 -0.79 10.92
C ILE A 72 -16.88 -0.60 9.90
N VAL A 73 -16.59 -0.08 8.71
CA VAL A 73 -17.61 0.06 7.65
C VAL A 73 -18.21 -1.29 7.28
N THR A 74 -17.37 -2.33 7.18
CA THR A 74 -17.82 -3.69 6.90
C THR A 74 -18.58 -4.32 8.08
N ALA A 75 -18.34 -3.86 9.31
CA ALA A 75 -19.06 -4.32 10.50
C ALA A 75 -20.57 -4.06 10.40
N GLY A 76 -20.97 -2.99 9.71
CA GLY A 76 -22.37 -2.69 9.44
C GLY A 76 -23.07 -3.71 8.53
N GLU A 77 -22.31 -4.51 7.80
CA GLU A 77 -22.81 -5.56 6.89
C GLU A 77 -22.55 -6.98 7.42
N MET A 78 -21.87 -7.12 8.57
CA MET A 78 -21.57 -8.44 9.15
C MET A 78 -22.79 -9.05 9.83
N GLN A 79 -22.98 -10.36 9.63
CA GLN A 79 -23.89 -11.13 10.47
C GLN A 79 -23.31 -11.22 11.88
N SER A 80 -24.09 -10.89 12.90
CA SER A 80 -23.68 -10.95 14.32
C SER A 80 -22.37 -10.20 14.63
N PRO A 81 -22.34 -8.86 14.44
CA PRO A 81 -21.11 -8.07 14.57
C PRO A 81 -20.51 -8.13 15.97
N ARG A 82 -21.33 -8.27 17.03
CA ARG A 82 -20.86 -8.32 18.43
C ARG A 82 -19.84 -9.43 18.72
N TYR A 83 -19.88 -10.54 17.96
CA TYR A 83 -18.95 -11.66 18.11
C TYR A 83 -17.92 -11.75 16.98
N ASN A 84 -18.34 -11.46 15.74
CA ASN A 84 -17.48 -11.58 14.58
C ASN A 84 -16.48 -10.41 14.45
N LEU A 85 -16.84 -9.22 14.91
CA LEU A 85 -15.99 -8.03 14.88
C LEU A 85 -14.68 -8.18 15.68
N PRO A 86 -14.69 -8.59 16.97
CA PRO A 86 -13.45 -8.75 17.73
C PRO A 86 -12.56 -9.85 17.15
N ARG A 87 -13.15 -10.94 16.64
CA ARG A 87 -12.41 -12.02 15.96
C ARG A 87 -11.77 -11.54 14.66
N ALA A 88 -12.49 -10.76 13.87
CA ALA A 88 -11.98 -10.18 12.64
C ALA A 88 -10.84 -9.19 12.91
N ALA A 89 -10.98 -8.34 13.92
CA ALA A 89 -9.96 -7.37 14.32
C ALA A 89 -8.65 -8.05 14.77
N SER A 90 -8.73 -9.08 15.61
CA SER A 90 -7.54 -9.82 16.06
C SER A 90 -6.83 -10.53 14.89
N ARG A 91 -7.59 -11.18 13.99
CA ARG A 91 -7.03 -11.80 12.78
C ARG A 91 -6.41 -10.78 11.84
N TYR A 92 -6.99 -9.58 11.77
CA TYR A 92 -6.49 -8.49 10.94
C TYR A 92 -5.09 -8.03 11.41
N ILE A 93 -4.91 -7.80 12.71
CA ILE A 93 -3.62 -7.44 13.30
C ILE A 93 -2.57 -8.52 13.04
N TRP A 94 -2.90 -9.79 13.29
CA TRP A 94 -1.98 -10.89 13.05
C TRP A 94 -1.55 -10.98 11.57
N ARG A 95 -2.51 -10.81 10.66
CA ARG A 95 -2.24 -10.80 9.22
C ARG A 95 -1.37 -9.62 8.79
N LEU A 96 -1.52 -8.44 9.40
CA LEU A 96 -0.63 -7.31 9.14
C LEU A 96 0.80 -7.65 9.55
N ILE A 97 1.01 -8.15 10.77
CA ILE A 97 2.35 -8.50 11.28
C ILE A 97 3.00 -9.56 10.37
N VAL A 98 2.29 -10.66 10.11
CA VAL A 98 2.84 -11.80 9.37
C VAL A 98 3.13 -11.48 7.89
N LEU A 99 2.37 -10.59 7.26
CA LEU A 99 2.61 -10.23 5.85
C LEU A 99 3.57 -9.05 5.69
N PHE A 100 3.48 -8.03 6.55
CA PHE A 100 4.26 -6.81 6.39
C PHE A 100 5.69 -6.94 6.92
N MET A 101 5.90 -7.61 8.07
CA MET A 101 7.26 -7.78 8.64
C MET A 101 8.23 -8.45 7.65
N PRO A 102 7.93 -9.63 7.06
CA PRO A 102 8.83 -10.24 6.09
C PRO A 102 8.91 -9.45 4.78
N SER A 103 7.85 -8.72 4.40
CA SER A 103 7.90 -7.86 3.20
C SER A 103 8.88 -6.69 3.37
N VAL A 104 8.88 -6.03 4.53
CA VAL A 104 9.80 -4.91 4.83
C VAL A 104 11.24 -5.41 4.90
N LEU A 105 11.45 -6.55 5.58
CA LEU A 105 12.77 -7.20 5.61
C LEU A 105 13.23 -7.59 4.20
N GLY A 106 12.33 -8.14 3.38
CA GLY A 106 12.61 -8.49 2.00
C GLY A 106 13.00 -7.29 1.14
N ILE A 107 12.27 -6.18 1.24
CA ILE A 107 12.62 -4.93 0.55
C ILE A 107 14.02 -4.46 0.97
N GLY A 108 14.32 -4.47 2.26
CA GLY A 108 15.61 -4.02 2.79
C GLY A 108 16.79 -4.88 2.36
N VAL A 109 16.57 -6.12 1.93
CA VAL A 109 17.63 -7.00 1.43
C VAL A 109 17.78 -6.93 -0.08
N VAL A 110 16.71 -6.70 -0.83
CA VAL A 110 16.75 -6.83 -2.29
C VAL A 110 17.03 -5.48 -2.98
N CYS A 111 16.76 -4.35 -2.32
CA CYS A 111 17.00 -3.02 -2.90
C CYS A 111 18.07 -2.25 -2.12
N ALA A 112 19.04 -1.68 -2.83
CA ALA A 112 19.98 -0.73 -2.24
C ALA A 112 19.25 0.55 -1.84
N SER A 113 19.47 1.03 -0.62
CA SER A 113 18.88 2.27 -0.11
C SER A 113 19.23 3.51 -0.97
N ASN A 114 20.34 3.45 -1.73
CA ASN A 114 20.92 4.56 -2.48
C ASN A 114 20.57 4.56 -3.99
N ASP A 115 19.60 3.75 -4.43
CA ASP A 115 19.21 3.75 -5.85
C ASP A 115 18.47 5.07 -6.19
N PRO A 116 18.96 5.88 -7.15
CA PRO A 116 18.33 7.14 -7.54
C PRO A 116 16.90 6.96 -8.07
N GLN A 117 16.50 5.74 -8.47
CA GLN A 117 15.13 5.43 -8.89
C GLN A 117 14.12 5.37 -7.73
N LEU A 118 14.57 5.34 -6.47
CA LEU A 118 13.69 5.39 -5.29
C LEU A 118 13.17 6.80 -5.01
N THR A 119 13.95 7.83 -5.36
CA THR A 119 13.67 9.24 -5.00
C THR A 119 13.35 10.10 -6.23
N ALA A 120 13.34 9.52 -7.44
CA ALA A 120 13.08 10.26 -8.67
C ALA A 120 11.65 10.86 -8.68
N PRO A 121 11.51 12.20 -8.79
CA PRO A 121 10.20 12.85 -8.84
C PRO A 121 9.42 12.39 -10.07
N GLY A 122 8.15 12.03 -9.88
CA GLY A 122 7.23 11.59 -10.94
C GLY A 122 7.28 10.10 -11.32
N THR A 123 8.29 9.34 -10.88
CA THR A 123 8.38 7.88 -11.16
C THR A 123 8.97 7.10 -9.98
N ALA A 124 8.44 7.29 -8.78
CA ALA A 124 8.76 6.41 -7.65
C ALA A 124 8.35 4.97 -8.00
N ARG A 125 9.31 4.17 -8.47
CA ARG A 125 9.08 2.77 -8.85
C ARG A 125 9.03 1.95 -7.58
N SER A 126 8.15 0.95 -7.56
CA SER A 126 8.09 0.02 -6.42
C SER A 126 9.48 -0.60 -6.21
N PRO A 127 10.01 -0.65 -4.97
CA PRO A 127 11.33 -1.19 -4.68
C PRO A 127 11.47 -2.65 -5.13
N PHE A 128 10.36 -3.41 -5.16
CA PHE A 128 10.34 -4.76 -5.71
C PHE A 128 10.56 -4.79 -7.23
N ILE A 129 10.07 -3.80 -7.97
CA ILE A 129 10.30 -3.70 -9.43
C ILE A 129 11.76 -3.32 -9.71
N ILE A 130 12.31 -2.38 -8.92
CA ILE A 130 13.72 -1.97 -9.02
C ILE A 130 14.63 -3.18 -8.75
N ALA A 131 14.34 -3.91 -7.67
CA ALA A 131 14.98 -5.18 -7.34
C ALA A 131 14.98 -6.20 -8.50
N ILE A 132 13.82 -6.42 -9.14
CA ILE A 132 13.70 -7.37 -10.26
C ILE A 132 14.51 -6.91 -11.48
N LYS A 133 14.51 -5.60 -11.77
CA LYS A 133 15.31 -5.02 -12.85
C LYS A 133 16.81 -5.15 -12.58
N ASN A 134 17.23 -4.87 -11.35
CA ASN A 134 18.62 -4.98 -10.94
C ASN A 134 19.09 -6.45 -10.92
N ALA A 135 18.18 -7.40 -10.66
CA ALA A 135 18.46 -8.83 -10.76
C ALA A 135 18.47 -9.37 -12.21
N GLY A 136 18.18 -8.53 -13.22
CA GLY A 136 18.30 -8.91 -14.63
C GLY A 136 17.27 -9.95 -15.12
N ILE A 137 16.16 -10.17 -14.41
CA ILE A 137 15.13 -11.15 -14.81
C ILE A 137 14.20 -10.52 -15.86
N PRO A 138 14.26 -10.94 -17.14
CA PRO A 138 13.39 -10.38 -18.18
C PRO A 138 11.93 -10.79 -17.94
N VAL A 139 10.98 -9.94 -18.34
CA VAL A 139 9.51 -10.14 -18.30
C VAL A 139 8.88 -10.08 -16.90
N LEU A 140 9.59 -10.48 -15.85
CA LEU A 140 9.03 -10.53 -14.49
C LEU A 140 8.67 -9.14 -13.95
N ASP A 141 9.42 -8.11 -14.33
CA ASP A 141 9.17 -6.71 -13.96
C ASP A 141 7.80 -6.22 -14.45
N SER A 142 7.46 -6.54 -15.70
CA SER A 142 6.22 -6.13 -16.35
C SER A 142 5.00 -6.88 -15.80
N ILE A 143 5.16 -8.16 -15.47
CA ILE A 143 4.12 -8.95 -14.81
C ILE A 143 3.80 -8.39 -13.43
N VAL A 144 4.82 -8.17 -12.59
CA VAL A 144 4.65 -7.64 -11.24
C VAL A 144 4.04 -6.22 -11.28
N ASN A 145 4.51 -5.37 -12.19
CA ASN A 145 3.94 -4.04 -12.37
C ASN A 145 2.45 -4.09 -12.75
N THR A 146 2.08 -4.97 -13.68
CA THR A 146 0.67 -5.14 -14.09
C THR A 146 -0.20 -5.64 -12.93
N LEU A 147 0.32 -6.57 -12.11
CA LEU A 147 -0.42 -7.07 -10.95
C LEU A 147 -0.55 -6.01 -9.85
N ILE A 148 0.45 -5.13 -9.67
CA ILE A 148 0.38 -3.98 -8.76
C ILE A 148 -0.70 -3.00 -9.25
N LEU A 149 -0.75 -2.69 -10.55
CA LEU A 149 -1.79 -1.83 -11.12
C LEU A 149 -3.18 -2.45 -10.94
N LEU A 150 -3.34 -3.74 -11.19
CA LEU A 150 -4.59 -4.44 -10.96
C LEU A 150 -5.00 -4.40 -9.48
N SER A 151 -4.04 -4.59 -8.56
CA SER A 151 -4.24 -4.45 -7.12
C SER A 151 -4.70 -3.03 -6.75
N ALA A 152 -4.10 -2.00 -7.35
CA ALA A 152 -4.48 -0.60 -7.16
C ALA A 152 -5.91 -0.33 -7.62
N ILE A 153 -6.31 -0.83 -8.79
CA ILE A 153 -7.69 -0.69 -9.30
C ILE A 153 -8.70 -1.34 -8.33
N THR A 154 -8.40 -2.55 -7.82
CA THR A 154 -9.29 -3.19 -6.83
C THR A 154 -9.35 -2.42 -5.51
N ALA A 155 -8.27 -1.74 -5.11
CA ALA A 155 -8.27 -0.87 -3.94
C ALA A 155 -9.10 0.39 -4.17
N ALA A 156 -8.94 1.04 -5.32
CA ALA A 156 -9.66 2.24 -5.72
C ALA A 156 -11.18 2.00 -5.69
N ASN A 157 -11.64 0.85 -6.22
CA ASN A 157 -13.06 0.50 -6.18
C ASN A 157 -13.59 0.34 -4.74
N ALA A 158 -12.82 -0.26 -3.83
CA ALA A 158 -13.21 -0.40 -2.44
C ALA A 158 -13.28 0.97 -1.72
N PHE A 159 -12.31 1.85 -1.95
CA PHE A 159 -12.33 3.20 -1.37
C PHE A 159 -13.45 4.07 -1.94
N LEU A 160 -13.71 4.00 -3.24
CA LEU A 160 -14.81 4.73 -3.88
C LEU A 160 -16.17 4.27 -3.33
N TYR A 161 -16.33 2.97 -3.09
CA TYR A 161 -17.50 2.40 -2.45
C TYR A 161 -17.67 2.88 -1.00
N SER A 162 -16.63 2.80 -0.17
CA SER A 162 -16.68 3.27 1.21
C SER A 162 -16.93 4.78 1.31
N ALA A 163 -16.27 5.59 0.48
CA ALA A 163 -16.44 7.04 0.45
C ALA A 163 -17.87 7.45 0.04
N SER A 164 -18.44 6.84 -0.99
CA SER A 164 -19.80 7.15 -1.45
C SER A 164 -20.85 6.81 -0.38
N ARG A 165 -20.65 5.73 0.39
CA ARG A 165 -21.54 5.34 1.50
C ARG A 165 -21.38 6.21 2.74
N ASN A 166 -20.17 6.63 3.06
CA ASN A 166 -19.93 7.59 4.14
C ASN A 166 -20.63 8.92 3.82
N LEU A 167 -20.50 9.40 2.57
CA LEU A 167 -21.16 10.63 2.13
C LEU A 167 -22.69 10.51 2.10
N TYR A 168 -23.22 9.35 1.66
CA TYR A 168 -24.66 9.07 1.72
C TYR A 168 -25.19 9.04 3.16
N SER A 169 -24.46 8.39 4.08
CA SER A 169 -24.82 8.34 5.50
C SER A 169 -24.82 9.73 6.13
N LEU A 170 -23.84 10.56 5.78
CA LEU A 170 -23.76 11.95 6.22
C LEU A 170 -24.93 12.80 5.69
N ALA A 171 -25.32 12.58 4.43
CA ALA A 171 -26.50 13.22 3.86
C ALA A 171 -27.77 12.79 4.60
N LYS A 172 -27.93 11.48 4.87
CA LYS A 172 -29.08 10.95 5.63
C LYS A 172 -29.17 11.57 7.03
N ALA A 173 -28.04 11.79 7.70
CA ALA A 173 -27.96 12.48 9.00
C ALA A 173 -28.23 13.99 8.94
N GLY A 174 -28.37 14.59 7.75
CA GLY A 174 -28.64 16.03 7.59
C GLY A 174 -27.39 16.91 7.54
N ASN A 175 -26.20 16.33 7.68
CA ASN A 175 -24.92 17.06 7.68
C ASN A 175 -24.32 17.27 6.29
N ALA A 176 -24.93 16.71 5.24
CA ALA A 176 -24.53 16.94 3.85
C ALA A 176 -25.74 17.28 2.96
N PRO A 177 -25.53 17.98 1.82
CA PRO A 177 -26.60 18.40 0.91
C PRO A 177 -27.55 17.25 0.54
N ALA A 178 -28.86 17.54 0.52
CA ALA A 178 -29.90 16.54 0.24
C ALA A 178 -29.78 15.87 -1.14
N ILE A 179 -29.03 16.49 -2.06
CA ILE A 179 -28.71 15.98 -3.40
C ILE A 179 -28.04 14.59 -3.31
N PHE A 180 -27.23 14.36 -2.28
CA PHE A 180 -26.52 13.09 -2.07
C PHE A 180 -27.42 11.96 -1.54
N LYS A 181 -28.66 12.25 -1.10
CA LYS A 181 -29.63 11.22 -0.68
C LYS A 181 -30.25 10.48 -1.86
N ARG A 182 -30.12 10.99 -3.09
CA ARG A 182 -30.80 10.43 -4.26
C ARG A 182 -30.10 9.16 -4.74
N CYS A 183 -30.77 8.02 -4.58
CA CYS A 183 -30.29 6.72 -5.05
C CYS A 183 -30.91 6.33 -6.39
N ASN A 184 -30.15 5.60 -7.20
CA ASN A 184 -30.66 4.95 -8.41
C ASN A 184 -31.53 3.71 -8.05
N ARG A 185 -32.23 3.12 -9.02
CA ARG A 185 -33.09 1.92 -8.88
C ARG A 185 -32.38 0.72 -8.26
N TYR A 186 -31.05 0.66 -8.34
CA TYR A 186 -30.20 -0.37 -7.74
C TYR A 186 -29.70 -0.01 -6.32
N GLY A 187 -30.21 1.04 -5.68
CA GLY A 187 -29.81 1.48 -4.35
C GLY A 187 -28.47 2.22 -4.29
N LEU A 188 -27.88 2.56 -5.44
CA LEU A 188 -26.55 3.19 -5.53
C LEU A 188 -26.68 4.73 -5.56
N PRO A 189 -26.02 5.48 -4.66
CA PRO A 189 -26.06 6.95 -4.65
C PRO A 189 -25.15 7.54 -5.73
N TYR A 190 -25.66 7.69 -6.96
CA TYR A 190 -24.86 8.07 -8.14
C TYR A 190 -24.21 9.45 -8.03
N HIS A 191 -24.89 10.44 -7.43
CA HIS A 191 -24.29 11.78 -7.21
C HIS A 191 -23.13 11.75 -6.23
N ALA A 192 -23.20 10.89 -5.20
CA ALA A 192 -22.10 10.74 -4.25
C ALA A 192 -20.89 10.10 -4.92
N VAL A 193 -21.10 9.06 -5.75
CA VAL A 193 -20.03 8.38 -6.50
C VAL A 193 -19.36 9.33 -7.52
N LEU A 194 -20.14 10.13 -8.24
CA LEU A 194 -19.57 11.09 -9.20
C LEU A 194 -18.70 12.12 -8.50
N ILE A 195 -19.17 12.69 -7.38
CA ILE A 195 -18.40 13.72 -6.67
C ILE A 195 -17.14 13.15 -6.03
N THR A 196 -17.21 11.94 -5.44
CA THR A 196 -16.00 11.29 -4.91
C THR A 196 -15.02 10.91 -6.01
N ALA A 197 -15.50 10.50 -7.20
CA ALA A 197 -14.65 10.24 -8.36
C ALA A 197 -13.99 11.52 -8.90
N SER A 198 -14.73 12.61 -9.03
CA SER A 198 -14.21 13.92 -9.47
C SER A 198 -13.15 14.47 -8.52
N LEU A 199 -13.38 14.35 -7.20
CA LEU A 199 -12.38 14.72 -6.20
C LEU A 199 -11.13 13.83 -6.28
N GLY A 200 -11.31 12.53 -6.56
CA GLY A 200 -10.20 11.62 -6.83
C GLY A 200 -9.37 12.04 -8.06
N CYS A 201 -10.02 12.45 -9.15
CA CYS A 201 -9.34 13.01 -10.32
C CYS A 201 -8.61 14.33 -10.00
N LEU A 202 -9.19 15.16 -9.14
CA LEU A 202 -8.55 16.41 -8.70
C LEU A 202 -7.29 16.15 -7.88
N ALA A 203 -7.26 15.08 -7.07
CA ALA A 203 -6.06 14.69 -6.32
C ALA A 203 -4.88 14.28 -7.23
N TYR A 204 -5.14 13.83 -8.46
CA TYR A 204 -4.08 13.58 -9.44
C TYR A 204 -3.45 14.85 -10.01
N LEU A 205 -4.09 16.02 -9.88
CA LEU A 205 -3.48 17.30 -10.26
C LEU A 205 -2.45 17.81 -9.23
N SER A 206 -2.47 17.27 -8.00
CA SER A 206 -1.48 17.62 -6.97
C SER A 206 -0.23 16.73 -6.96
N LEU A 207 -0.16 15.74 -7.87
CA LEU A 207 0.93 14.78 -7.99
C LEU A 207 1.85 15.16 -9.15
#